data_AF-A0A183I4T7-F1
#
_entry.id   AF-A0A183I4T7-F1
#
_cell.length_a   1.000
_cell.length_b   1.000
_cell.length_c   1.000
_cell.angle_alpha   90.00
_cell.angle_beta   90.00
_cell.angle_gamma   90.00
#
_symmetry.space_group_name_H-M   'P 1'
#
loop_
_entity.id
_entity.type
_entity.pdbx_description
1 polymer ?
#
loop_
_entity_poly.entity_id
_entity_poly.type
_entity_poly.pdbx_seq_one_letter_code
_entity_poly.pdbx_strand_id
1 'polypeptide(L)'
;MKNPETPHKSFIIDIEIKLLRDVKKLLETMKIQEATEFIEKNNHPKLWALLAEVALNRLNTVVAEHAFVMLKDYAGIQLIKRIKALQHDEFKKAEVATFYGRIDEAEKIYMVNDRRDLALELREKMNDWFRIVEILQESKQPGDDELLKKAWNHVGDYYVERQKW
;
A
#
# COMPACT_ATOMS: atom_id res chain seq x y z
N MET A 1 -26.50 14.19 -26.56
CA MET A 1 -25.50 13.09 -26.58
C MET A 1 -24.69 13.23 -27.84
N LYS A 2 -23.40 13.62 -27.77
CA LYS A 2 -22.61 13.95 -28.97
C LYS A 2 -21.97 12.75 -29.69
N ASN A 3 -21.89 11.57 -29.05
CA ASN A 3 -21.52 10.30 -29.67
C ASN A 3 -22.16 9.14 -28.89
N PRO A 4 -23.22 8.48 -29.43
CA PRO A 4 -23.88 7.36 -28.75
C PRO A 4 -23.01 6.09 -28.66
N GLU A 5 -22.02 5.93 -29.53
CA GLU A 5 -21.16 4.73 -29.56
C GLU A 5 -19.98 4.75 -28.58
N THR A 6 -19.64 5.92 -28.03
CA THR A 6 -18.57 6.08 -27.04
C THR A 6 -19.03 6.98 -25.88
N PRO A 7 -19.84 6.44 -24.94
CA PRO A 7 -20.25 7.21 -23.77
C PRO A 7 -19.03 7.63 -22.95
N HIS A 8 -18.97 8.92 -22.60
CA HIS A 8 -17.94 9.44 -21.71
C HIS A 8 -18.08 8.83 -20.31
N LYS A 9 -16.98 8.47 -19.64
CA LYS A 9 -16.97 7.81 -18.32
C LYS A 9 -17.80 8.54 -17.25
N SER A 10 -18.03 9.84 -17.42
CA SER A 10 -18.89 10.66 -16.56
C SER A 10 -20.37 10.22 -16.53
N PHE A 11 -20.82 9.43 -17.51
CA PHE A 11 -22.20 8.93 -17.58
C PHE A 11 -22.37 7.51 -17.04
N ILE A 12 -21.28 6.86 -16.61
CA ILE A 12 -21.33 5.55 -15.98
C ILE A 12 -21.57 5.78 -14.48
N ILE A 13 -22.70 5.32 -13.97
CA ILE A 13 -23.03 5.40 -12.55
C ILE A 13 -22.81 4.01 -11.97
N ASP A 14 -21.73 3.85 -11.22
CA ASP A 14 -21.46 2.63 -10.46
C ASP A 14 -22.29 2.64 -9.17
N ILE A 15 -23.30 1.79 -9.11
CA ILE A 15 -24.14 1.62 -7.92
C ILE A 15 -23.62 0.42 -7.12
N GLU A 16 -23.16 0.68 -5.91
CA GLU A 16 -22.74 -0.37 -5.00
C GLU A 16 -23.91 -1.26 -4.57
N ILE A 17 -23.66 -2.57 -4.49
CA ILE A 17 -24.62 -3.55 -3.96
C ILE A 17 -24.95 -3.21 -2.51
N LYS A 18 -26.21 -3.38 -2.11
CA LYS A 18 -26.70 -3.12 -0.73
C LYS A 18 -25.78 -3.73 0.34
N LEU A 19 -25.39 -5.00 0.17
CA LEU A 19 -24.47 -5.71 1.07
C LEU A 19 -23.13 -4.99 1.26
N LEU A 20 -22.55 -4.46 0.19
CA LEU A 20 -21.26 -3.77 0.27
C LEU A 20 -21.40 -2.42 1.00
N ARG A 21 -22.51 -1.72 0.79
CA ARG A 21 -22.83 -0.48 1.51
C ARG A 21 -23.06 -0.73 2.99
N ASP A 22 -23.77 -1.81 3.33
CA ASP A 22 -24.06 -2.15 4.72
C ASP A 22 -22.77 -2.57 5.46
N VAL A 23 -21.91 -3.36 4.81
CA VAL A 23 -20.58 -3.70 5.35
C VAL A 23 -19.71 -2.46 5.53
N LYS A 24 -19.66 -1.55 4.56
CA LYS A 24 -18.93 -0.27 4.71
C LYS A 24 -19.42 0.53 5.91
N LYS A 25 -20.74 0.68 6.07
CA LYS A 25 -21.33 1.35 7.24
C LYS A 25 -20.99 0.65 8.56
N LEU A 26 -20.98 -0.68 8.59
CA LEU A 26 -20.58 -1.45 9.77
C LEU A 26 -19.08 -1.26 10.09
N LEU A 27 -18.24 -1.19 9.06
CA LEU A 27 -16.81 -0.94 9.22
C LEU A 27 -16.54 0.50 9.69
N GLU A 28 -17.28 1.49 9.18
CA GLU A 28 -17.23 2.89 9.61
C GLU A 28 -17.69 3.07 11.07
N THR A 29 -18.77 2.39 11.47
CA THR A 29 -19.30 2.42 12.85
C THR A 29 -18.47 1.61 13.86
N MET A 30 -17.29 1.13 13.44
CA MET A 30 -16.24 0.49 14.25
C MET A 30 -16.56 -0.90 14.84
N LYS A 31 -17.66 -1.53 14.46
CA LYS A 31 -18.03 -2.86 15.00
C LYS A 31 -17.44 -4.01 14.18
N ILE A 32 -16.15 -4.24 14.35
CA ILE A 32 -15.40 -5.26 13.58
C ILE A 32 -15.99 -6.67 13.78
N GLN A 33 -16.44 -7.00 15.00
CA GLN A 33 -17.02 -8.31 15.32
C GLN A 33 -18.37 -8.55 14.61
N GLU A 34 -19.26 -7.55 14.62
CA GLU A 34 -20.52 -7.64 13.87
C GLU A 34 -20.26 -7.71 12.36
N ALA A 35 -19.23 -7.00 11.87
CA ALA A 35 -18.81 -7.07 10.48
C ALA A 35 -18.26 -8.45 10.10
N THR A 36 -17.45 -9.10 10.95
CA THR A 36 -16.95 -10.46 10.69
C THR A 36 -18.10 -11.46 10.59
N GLU A 37 -19.04 -11.44 11.54
CA GLU A 37 -20.20 -12.34 11.52
C GLU A 37 -21.09 -12.11 10.29
N PHE A 38 -21.24 -10.85 9.86
CA PHE A 38 -22.01 -10.53 8.66
C PHE A 38 -21.35 -11.04 7.38
N ILE A 39 -20.02 -10.97 7.31
CA ILE A 39 -19.24 -11.45 6.17
C ILE A 39 -19.18 -12.98 6.14
N GLU A 40 -19.10 -13.64 7.29
CA GLU A 40 -19.20 -15.11 7.39
C GLU A 40 -20.55 -15.62 6.85
N LYS A 41 -21.65 -14.91 7.14
CA LYS A 41 -22.97 -15.22 6.58
C LYS A 41 -23.07 -14.98 5.07
N ASN A 42 -22.29 -14.03 4.55
CA ASN A 42 -22.31 -13.61 3.15
C ASN A 42 -20.92 -13.77 2.52
N ASN A 43 -20.56 -15.01 2.18
CA ASN A 43 -19.22 -15.32 1.70
C ASN A 43 -18.94 -14.73 0.30
N HIS A 44 -18.16 -13.65 0.25
CA HIS A 44 -17.71 -13.05 -1.00
C HIS A 44 -16.28 -12.51 -0.86
N PRO A 45 -15.36 -12.82 -1.81
CA PRO A 45 -13.94 -12.43 -1.70
C PRO A 45 -13.74 -10.92 -1.49
N LYS A 46 -14.50 -10.08 -2.21
CA LYS A 46 -14.41 -8.62 -2.08
C LYS A 46 -14.73 -8.10 -0.67
N LEU A 47 -15.60 -8.78 0.08
CA LEU A 47 -15.95 -8.39 1.44
C LEU A 47 -14.82 -8.75 2.41
N TRP A 48 -14.22 -9.92 2.24
CA TRP A 48 -13.03 -10.32 3.01
C TRP A 48 -11.83 -9.42 2.74
N ALA A 49 -11.62 -8.99 1.49
CA ALA A 49 -10.56 -8.03 1.13
C ALA A 49 -10.76 -6.68 1.81
N LEU A 50 -12.01 -6.18 1.84
CA LEU A 50 -12.34 -4.94 2.53
C LEU A 50 -12.14 -5.06 4.05
N LEU A 51 -12.55 -6.18 4.64
CA LEU A 51 -12.31 -6.45 6.07
C LEU A 51 -10.81 -6.51 6.38
N ALA A 52 -10.02 -7.18 5.55
CA ALA A 52 -8.57 -7.26 5.71
C ALA A 52 -7.91 -5.87 5.67
N GLU A 53 -8.32 -5.02 4.73
CA GLU A 53 -7.81 -3.64 4.61
C GLU A 53 -8.13 -2.81 5.85
N VAL A 54 -9.39 -2.83 6.32
CA VAL A 54 -9.78 -2.10 7.54
C VAL A 54 -9.09 -2.67 8.78
N ALA A 55 -8.94 -3.99 8.87
CA ALA A 55 -8.25 -4.64 9.98
C ALA A 55 -6.76 -4.27 10.03
N LEU A 56 -6.08 -4.25 8.88
CA LEU A 56 -4.68 -3.83 8.76
C LEU A 56 -4.48 -2.34 9.09
N ASN A 57 -5.36 -1.46 8.61
CA ASN A 57 -5.30 -0.04 8.95
C ASN A 57 -5.47 0.21 10.47
N ARG A 58 -6.20 -0.66 11.17
CA ARG A 58 -6.36 -0.65 12.63
C ARG A 58 -5.31 -1.46 13.38
N LEU A 59 -4.35 -2.07 12.69
CA LEU A 59 -3.34 -2.95 13.25
C LEU A 59 -3.90 -4.18 14.00
N ASN A 60 -5.15 -4.58 13.70
CA ASN A 60 -5.74 -5.80 14.25
C ASN A 60 -5.27 -7.02 13.45
N THR A 61 -4.11 -7.54 13.84
CA THR A 61 -3.45 -8.66 13.14
C THR A 61 -4.26 -9.96 13.19
N VAL A 62 -5.07 -10.20 14.23
CA VAL A 62 -5.86 -11.44 14.39
C VAL A 62 -6.97 -11.50 13.36
N VAL A 63 -7.76 -10.42 13.24
CA VAL A 63 -8.86 -10.34 12.27
C VAL A 63 -8.32 -10.28 10.84
N ALA A 64 -7.21 -9.57 10.62
CA ALA A 64 -6.55 -9.54 9.31
C ALA A 64 -6.08 -10.93 8.88
N GLU A 65 -5.48 -11.72 9.79
CA GLU A 65 -5.00 -13.08 9.50
C GLU A 65 -6.17 -13.99 9.12
N HIS A 66 -7.26 -13.92 9.88
CA HIS A 66 -8.47 -14.66 9.55
C HIS A 66 -9.01 -14.29 8.16
N ALA A 67 -9.10 -13.00 7.84
CA ALA A 67 -9.56 -12.54 6.54
C ALA A 67 -8.67 -13.02 5.37
N PHE A 68 -7.34 -12.98 5.53
CA PHE A 68 -6.42 -13.48 4.49
C PHE A 68 -6.44 -15.00 4.34
N VAL A 69 -6.66 -15.75 5.42
CA VAL A 69 -6.87 -17.20 5.35
C VAL A 69 -8.11 -17.53 4.53
N MET A 70 -9.21 -16.80 4.73
CA MET A 70 -10.44 -16.96 3.95
C MET A 70 -10.25 -16.58 2.47
N LEU A 71 -9.43 -15.58 2.18
CA LEU A 71 -9.03 -15.19 0.82
C LEU A 71 -8.03 -16.15 0.18
N LYS A 72 -7.39 -17.04 0.96
CA LYS A 72 -6.24 -17.86 0.54
C LYS A 72 -5.07 -17.02 0.01
N ASP A 73 -4.92 -15.79 0.51
CA ASP A 73 -3.84 -14.90 0.12
C ASP A 73 -2.61 -15.13 1.00
N TYR A 74 -1.63 -15.83 0.45
CA TYR A 74 -0.39 -16.13 1.13
C TYR A 74 0.49 -14.89 1.35
N ALA A 75 0.43 -13.90 0.45
CA ALA A 75 1.21 -12.67 0.59
C ALA A 75 0.75 -11.86 1.81
N GLY A 76 -0.57 -11.75 2.01
CA GLY A 76 -1.15 -11.12 3.19
C GLY A 76 -0.77 -11.81 4.51
N ILE A 77 -0.72 -13.14 4.52
CA ILE A 77 -0.28 -13.91 5.71
C ILE A 77 1.20 -13.65 6.03
N GLN A 78 2.06 -13.60 5.00
CA GLN A 78 3.48 -13.29 5.18
C GLN A 78 3.70 -11.85 5.67
N LEU A 79 2.90 -10.91 5.18
CA LEU A 79 2.89 -9.53 5.68
C LEU A 79 2.58 -9.51 7.18
N ILE A 80 1.54 -10.22 7.63
CA ILE A 80 1.17 -10.24 9.06
C ILE A 80 2.30 -10.79 9.92
N LYS A 81 3.01 -11.82 9.45
CA LYS A 81 4.19 -12.35 10.16
C LYS A 81 5.27 -11.29 10.31
N ARG A 82 5.54 -10.50 9.26
CA ARG A 82 6.49 -9.37 9.31
C ARG A 82 6.02 -8.28 10.26
N ILE A 83 4.76 -7.88 10.18
CA ILE A 83 4.14 -6.87 11.06
C ILE A 83 4.21 -7.28 12.53
N LYS A 84 3.98 -8.56 12.86
CA LYS A 84 4.09 -9.09 14.22
C LYS A 84 5.52 -9.04 14.77
N ALA A 85 6.54 -9.09 13.91
CA ALA A 85 7.95 -8.99 14.32
C ALA A 85 8.37 -7.54 14.63
N LEU A 86 7.67 -6.54 14.08
CA LEU A 86 7.97 -5.13 14.32
C LEU A 86 7.46 -4.66 15.67
N GLN A 87 8.28 -3.89 16.38
CA GLN A 87 7.94 -3.34 17.70
C GLN A 87 7.12 -2.05 17.58
N HIS A 88 7.53 -1.13 16.69
CA HIS A 88 6.89 0.19 16.55
C HIS A 88 5.66 0.15 15.64
N ASP A 89 4.56 0.74 16.11
CA ASP A 89 3.29 0.77 15.38
C ASP A 89 3.34 1.62 14.10
N GLU A 90 4.21 2.62 14.04
CA GLU A 90 4.39 3.44 12.85
C GLU A 90 5.05 2.65 11.72
N PHE A 91 6.06 1.83 12.01
CA PHE A 91 6.65 0.93 11.02
C PHE A 91 5.67 -0.14 10.56
N LYS A 92 4.77 -0.61 11.44
CA LYS A 92 3.67 -1.49 11.02
C LYS A 92 2.76 -0.79 10.00
N LYS A 93 2.42 0.47 10.23
CA LYS A 93 1.61 1.27 9.27
C LYS A 93 2.36 1.49 7.95
N ALA A 94 3.66 1.74 7.99
CA ALA A 94 4.48 1.89 6.79
C ALA A 94 4.54 0.60 5.95
N GLU A 95 4.71 -0.56 6.58
CA GLU A 95 4.66 -1.86 5.89
C GLU A 95 3.27 -2.13 5.28
N VAL A 96 2.19 -1.77 5.98
CA VAL A 96 0.82 -1.88 5.43
C VAL A 96 0.66 -0.97 4.22
N ALA A 97 1.11 0.29 4.29
CA ALA A 97 1.07 1.21 3.15
C ALA A 97 1.88 0.68 1.95
N THR A 98 3.06 0.13 2.23
CA THR A 98 3.93 -0.51 1.23
C THR A 98 3.24 -1.68 0.54
N PHE A 99 2.55 -2.55 1.30
CA PHE A 99 1.82 -3.69 0.76
C PHE A 99 0.70 -3.28 -0.22
N TYR A 100 0.02 -2.16 0.04
CA TYR A 100 -1.01 -1.61 -0.84
C TYR A 100 -0.45 -0.75 -1.98
N GLY A 101 0.88 -0.64 -2.12
CA GLY A 101 1.51 0.19 -3.15
C GLY A 101 1.44 1.69 -2.88
N ARG A 102 1.08 2.11 -1.65
CA ARG A 102 1.09 3.52 -1.21
C ARG A 102 2.49 3.90 -0.76
N ILE A 103 3.43 3.96 -1.71
CA ILE A 103 4.86 4.14 -1.45
C ILE A 103 5.16 5.53 -0.87
N ASP A 104 4.48 6.57 -1.37
CA ASP A 104 4.67 7.94 -0.89
C ASP A 104 4.27 8.10 0.58
N GLU A 105 3.18 7.43 1.00
CA GLU A 105 2.75 7.42 2.40
C GLU A 105 3.75 6.68 3.28
N ALA A 106 4.25 5.53 2.82
CA ALA A 106 5.25 4.74 3.55
C ALA A 106 6.58 5.52 3.71
N GLU A 107 7.07 6.16 2.64
CA GLU A 107 8.26 7.03 2.68
C GLU A 107 8.09 8.13 3.72
N LYS A 108 6.94 8.82 3.71
CA LYS A 108 6.68 9.92 4.65
C LYS A 108 6.74 9.44 6.10
N ILE A 109 6.19 8.25 6.39
CA ILE A 109 6.25 7.67 7.74
C ILE A 109 7.71 7.37 8.13
N TYR A 110 8.51 6.79 7.24
CA TYR A 110 9.92 6.50 7.52
C TYR A 110 10.75 7.79 7.71
N MET A 111 10.48 8.83 6.92
CA MET A 111 11.15 10.12 7.01
C MET A 111 10.82 10.87 8.31
N VAL A 112 9.55 10.84 8.76
CA VAL A 112 9.14 11.44 10.04
C VAL A 112 9.79 10.72 11.23
N ASN A 113 10.08 9.43 11.08
CA ASN A 113 10.69 8.60 12.12
C ASN A 113 12.22 8.59 12.07
N ASP A 114 12.84 9.52 11.35
CA ASP A 114 14.29 9.63 11.14
C ASP A 114 14.95 8.36 10.56
N ARG A 115 14.17 7.46 9.96
CA ARG A 115 14.65 6.19 9.36
C ARG A 115 14.70 6.28 7.85
N ARG A 116 15.55 7.19 7.36
CA ARG A 116 15.79 7.39 5.94
C ARG A 116 16.31 6.14 5.23
N ASP A 117 17.13 5.33 5.88
CA ASP A 117 17.68 4.11 5.30
C ASP A 117 16.56 3.17 4.79
N LEU A 118 15.49 3.01 5.58
CA LEU A 118 14.34 2.18 5.21
C LEU A 118 13.54 2.80 4.07
N ALA A 119 13.45 4.13 4.00
CA ALA A 119 12.82 4.83 2.90
C ALA A 119 13.60 4.64 1.58
N LEU A 120 14.94 4.69 1.64
CA LEU A 120 15.81 4.44 0.49
C LEU A 120 15.74 2.98 0.04
N GLU A 121 15.82 2.01 0.96
CA GLU A 121 15.64 0.59 0.65
C GLU A 121 14.27 0.30 0.01
N LEU A 122 13.21 0.98 0.48
CA LEU A 122 11.87 0.86 -0.09
C LEU A 122 11.84 1.36 -1.54
N ARG A 123 12.40 2.54 -1.81
CA ARG A 123 12.45 3.11 -3.16
C ARG A 123 13.36 2.32 -4.09
N GLU A 124 14.44 1.73 -3.55
CA GLU A 124 15.33 0.86 -4.30
C GLU A 124 14.59 -0.41 -4.77
N LYS A 125 13.79 -1.03 -3.90
CA LYS A 125 12.94 -2.18 -4.27
C LYS A 125 11.91 -1.84 -5.34
N MET A 126 11.47 -0.58 -5.40
CA MET A 126 10.52 -0.10 -6.40
C MET A 126 11.19 0.43 -7.68
N ASN A 127 12.54 0.41 -7.77
CA ASN A 127 13.33 0.98 -8.85
C ASN A 127 13.05 2.47 -9.13
N ASP A 128 12.64 3.22 -8.10
CA ASP A 128 12.36 4.65 -8.21
C ASP A 128 13.64 5.47 -7.95
N TRP A 129 14.57 5.39 -8.92
CA TRP A 129 15.90 5.99 -8.82
C TRP A 129 15.86 7.52 -8.81
N PHE A 130 14.86 8.14 -9.45
CA PHE A 130 14.70 9.59 -9.45
C PHE A 130 14.44 10.11 -8.04
N ARG A 131 13.49 9.48 -7.33
CA ARG A 131 13.17 9.88 -5.96
C ARG A 131 14.33 9.64 -4.99
N ILE A 132 15.11 8.58 -5.20
CA ILE A 132 16.33 8.30 -4.42
C ILE A 132 17.35 9.45 -4.57
N VAL A 133 17.59 9.93 -5.79
CA VAL A 133 18.51 11.05 -6.04
C VAL A 133 18.03 12.32 -5.32
N GLU A 134 16.72 12.62 -5.38
CA GLU A 134 16.15 13.78 -4.67
C GLU A 134 16.40 13.69 -3.16
N ILE A 135 16.08 12.55 -2.53
CA ILE A 135 16.28 12.33 -1.09
C ILE A 135 17.76 12.49 -0.71
N LEU A 136 18.67 11.89 -1.50
CA LEU A 136 20.12 11.97 -1.30
C LEU A 136 20.67 13.40 -1.46
N GLN A 137 20.07 14.21 -2.34
CA GLN A 137 20.47 15.59 -2.57
C GLN A 137 19.97 16.54 -1.47
N GLU A 138 18.75 16.34 -0.98
CA GLU A 138 18.15 17.16 0.08
C GLU A 138 18.89 17.03 1.42
N SER A 139 19.47 15.86 1.70
CA SER A 139 20.26 15.61 2.91
C SER A 139 21.49 14.77 2.61
N LYS A 140 22.68 15.38 2.62
CA LYS A 140 23.93 14.64 2.44
C LYS A 140 24.41 14.05 3.76
N GLN A 141 24.53 12.73 3.83
CA GLN A 141 25.22 12.03 4.92
C GLN A 141 26.53 11.41 4.43
N PRO A 142 27.54 11.24 5.32
CA PRO A 142 28.77 10.56 4.98
C PRO A 142 28.48 9.10 4.59
N GLY A 143 28.85 8.69 3.37
CA GLY A 143 28.61 7.33 2.84
C GLY A 143 27.56 7.23 1.73
N ASP A 144 26.83 8.32 1.45
CA ASP A 144 25.81 8.36 0.39
C ASP A 144 26.40 8.36 -1.03
N ASP A 145 27.71 8.61 -1.19
CA ASP A 145 28.34 8.80 -2.50
C ASP A 145 28.25 7.55 -3.41
N GLU A 146 28.34 6.35 -2.82
CA GLU A 146 28.22 5.10 -3.57
C GLU A 146 26.79 4.87 -4.08
N LEU A 147 25.79 5.09 -3.22
CA LEU A 147 24.38 4.99 -3.58
C LEU A 147 23.99 6.05 -4.60
N LEU A 148 24.49 7.28 -4.45
CA LEU A 148 24.25 8.38 -5.37
C LEU A 148 24.83 8.07 -6.76
N LYS A 149 26.06 7.52 -6.83
CA LYS A 149 26.67 7.09 -8.08
C LYS A 149 25.84 5.99 -8.75
N LYS A 150 25.37 5.00 -7.97
CA LYS A 150 24.51 3.92 -8.49
C LYS A 150 23.19 4.48 -9.02
N ALA A 151 22.54 5.39 -8.29
CA ALA A 151 21.29 5.99 -8.70
C ALA A 151 21.44 6.81 -9.99
N TRP A 152 22.51 7.60 -10.13
CA TRP A 152 22.80 8.34 -11.36
C TRP A 152 23.05 7.45 -12.57
N ASN A 153 23.73 6.31 -12.39
CA ASN A 153 23.91 5.35 -13.48
C ASN A 153 22.56 4.81 -13.97
N HIS A 154 21.68 4.42 -13.07
CA HIS A 154 20.34 3.92 -13.44
C HIS A 154 19.47 5.00 -14.09
N VAL A 155 19.58 6.26 -13.64
CA VAL A 155 18.91 7.39 -14.31
C VAL A 155 19.48 7.60 -15.72
N GLY A 156 20.80 7.48 -15.89
CA GLY A 156 21.45 7.51 -17.19
C GLY A 156 20.93 6.41 -18.12
N ASP A 157 20.89 5.16 -17.65
CA ASP A 157 20.38 4.01 -18.40
C ASP A 157 18.93 4.24 -18.85
N TYR A 158 18.08 4.80 -17.98
CA TYR A 158 16.69 5.14 -18.31
C TYR A 158 16.56 6.13 -19.49
N TYR A 159 17.42 7.14 -19.56
CA TYR A 159 17.42 8.10 -20.68
C TYR A 159 17.98 7.49 -21.97
N VAL A 160 19.04 6.68 -21.85
CA VAL A 160 19.66 5.94 -22.96
C VAL A 160 18.64 4.99 -23.61
N GLU A 161 17.92 4.20 -22.82
CA GLU A 161 16.90 3.27 -23.31
C GLU A 161 15.77 3.97 -24.09
N ARG A 162 15.47 5.22 -23.72
CA ARG A 162 14.41 6.02 -24.34
C ARG A 162 14.88 6.86 -25.52
N GLN A 163 16.15 6.76 -25.90
CA GLN A 163 16.79 7.57 -26.95
C GLN A 163 16.54 9.07 -26.77
N LYS A 164 16.37 9.52 -25.52
CA LYS A 164 16.26 10.93 -25.15
C LYS A 164 17.66 11.36 -24.72
N TRP A 165 18.37 11.94 -25.68
CA TRP A 165 19.71 12.50 -25.51
C TRP A 165 19.64 13.93 -24.97
#